data_AF-A0A2R6K8G3-F1
#
_entry.id   AF-A0A2R6K8G3-F1
#
_cell.length_a   1.000
_cell.length_b   1.000
_cell.length_c   1.000
_cell.angle_alpha   90.00
_cell.angle_beta   90.00
_cell.angle_gamma   90.00
#
_symmetry.space_group_name_H-M   'P 1'
#
loop_
_entity.id
_entity.type
_entity.pdbx_description
1 polymer ?
#
loop_
_entity_poly.entity_id
_entity_poly.type
_entity_poly.pdbx_seq_one_letter_code
_entity_poly.pdbx_strand_id
1 'polypeptide(L)'
;MNVRDATTNDRNAIETIAQRSMEASYSLSPRTIESAIKQWYDTEALEATLADEDVVFLIAEDGNDGEPVGYAEGVVEGETGDGDMLWLHVDPAARGGSVGTELFERLREELYDLGAERLRGLVLEDNREGSDFYERFDFEKSEERTAVIDGEPHVEFVYREAGTGTEPASAATEENVSVPETAETVAGEDVSLDHDDSDMGSKGPFFVAYADREHIDRYGYYCGNCGTLDTAMDAMGRVQCNDCGNLRKPTRWDAAYL
;
A
#
# COMPACT_ATOMS: atom_id res chain seq x y z
N MET A 1 27.18 -5.46 3.12
CA MET A 1 25.92 -4.93 2.60
C MET A 1 25.88 -3.45 2.95
N ASN A 2 25.31 -2.64 2.07
CA ASN A 2 25.13 -1.19 2.24
C ASN A 2 23.67 -0.86 1.91
N VAL A 3 23.00 -0.06 2.75
CA VAL A 3 21.65 0.44 2.45
C VAL A 3 21.70 1.95 2.30
N ARG A 4 21.21 2.46 1.17
CA ARG A 4 21.24 3.88 0.82
C ARG A 4 19.93 4.32 0.18
N ASP A 5 19.74 5.62 0.05
CA ASP A 5 18.61 6.17 -0.71
C ASP A 5 18.69 5.77 -2.19
N ALA A 6 17.52 5.50 -2.76
CA ALA A 6 17.34 5.29 -4.18
C ALA A 6 17.53 6.59 -4.97
N THR A 7 18.01 6.44 -6.19
CA THR A 7 18.16 7.52 -7.16
C THR A 7 17.49 7.14 -8.47
N THR A 8 17.28 8.11 -9.35
CA THR A 8 16.72 7.83 -10.69
C THR A 8 17.60 6.89 -11.53
N ASN A 9 18.89 6.74 -11.19
CA ASN A 9 19.78 5.79 -11.84
C ASN A 9 19.49 4.32 -11.46
N ASP A 10 18.79 4.09 -10.35
CA ASP A 10 18.47 2.75 -9.84
C ASP A 10 17.26 2.12 -10.54
N ARG A 11 16.55 2.88 -11.38
CA ARG A 11 15.31 2.46 -12.07
C ARG A 11 15.40 1.05 -12.68
N ASN A 12 16.44 0.79 -13.47
CA ASN A 12 16.59 -0.51 -14.14
C ASN A 12 16.80 -1.66 -13.15
N ALA A 13 17.51 -1.39 -12.03
CA ALA A 13 17.73 -2.37 -10.99
C ALA A 13 16.43 -2.66 -10.23
N ILE A 14 15.68 -1.62 -9.85
CA ILE A 14 14.36 -1.73 -9.20
C ILE A 14 13.41 -2.56 -10.05
N GLU A 15 13.25 -2.25 -11.34
CA GLU A 15 12.38 -3.02 -12.26
C GLU A 15 12.81 -4.50 -12.33
N THR A 16 14.12 -4.75 -12.44
CA THR A 16 14.65 -6.12 -12.56
C THR A 16 14.43 -6.93 -11.27
N ILE A 17 14.72 -6.34 -10.11
CA ILE A 17 14.57 -6.98 -8.80
C ILE A 17 13.08 -7.25 -8.53
N ALA A 18 12.21 -6.27 -8.77
CA ALA A 18 10.77 -6.42 -8.62
C ALA A 18 10.25 -7.60 -9.46
N GLN A 19 10.65 -7.66 -10.74
CA GLN A 19 10.22 -8.72 -11.66
C GLN A 19 10.63 -10.10 -11.16
N ARG A 20 11.92 -10.28 -10.88
CA ARG A 20 12.44 -11.58 -10.42
C ARG A 20 11.83 -12.00 -9.09
N SER A 21 11.67 -11.05 -8.17
CA SER A 21 11.09 -11.30 -6.86
C SER A 21 9.63 -11.76 -6.97
N MET A 22 8.82 -11.08 -7.78
CA MET A 22 7.40 -11.42 -7.97
C MET A 22 7.23 -12.75 -8.72
N GLU A 23 8.04 -13.00 -9.76
CA GLU A 23 8.01 -14.27 -10.51
C GLU A 23 8.40 -15.47 -9.64
N ALA A 24 9.22 -15.26 -8.61
CA ALA A 24 9.61 -16.30 -7.66
C ALA A 24 8.55 -16.53 -6.56
N SER A 25 7.87 -15.47 -6.13
CA SER A 25 6.96 -15.50 -4.97
C SER A 25 5.49 -15.76 -5.35
N TYR A 26 5.09 -15.50 -6.60
CA TYR A 26 3.69 -15.61 -7.01
C TYR A 26 3.45 -16.49 -8.22
N SER A 27 2.26 -17.10 -8.25
CA SER A 27 1.75 -17.82 -9.43
C SER A 27 1.10 -16.91 -10.48
N LEU A 28 1.44 -15.61 -10.46
CA LEU A 28 0.93 -14.64 -11.43
C LEU A 28 1.56 -14.84 -12.81
N SER A 29 0.85 -14.43 -13.86
CA SER A 29 1.39 -14.53 -15.21
C SER A 29 2.56 -13.54 -15.40
N PRO A 30 3.61 -13.89 -16.18
CA PRO A 30 4.71 -12.96 -16.45
C PRO A 30 4.26 -11.63 -17.06
N ARG A 31 3.18 -11.66 -17.86
CA ARG A 31 2.60 -10.45 -18.46
C ARG A 31 1.91 -9.55 -17.44
N THR A 32 1.24 -10.14 -16.46
CA THR A 32 0.59 -9.41 -15.36
C THR A 32 1.66 -8.71 -14.52
N ILE A 33 2.74 -9.42 -14.16
CA ILE A 33 3.89 -8.87 -13.43
C ILE A 33 4.56 -7.74 -14.22
N GLU A 34 4.90 -7.96 -15.50
CA GLU A 34 5.53 -6.94 -16.36
C GLU A 34 4.66 -5.68 -16.48
N SER A 35 3.35 -5.86 -16.67
CA SER A 35 2.41 -4.74 -16.81
C SER A 35 2.25 -3.95 -15.51
N ALA A 36 2.33 -4.61 -14.36
CA ALA A 36 2.27 -3.99 -13.05
C ALA A 36 3.55 -3.17 -12.76
N ILE A 37 4.72 -3.79 -12.95
CA ILE A 37 6.04 -3.14 -12.74
C ILE A 37 6.19 -1.90 -13.62
N LYS A 38 5.80 -1.99 -14.89
CA LYS A 38 5.88 -0.85 -15.81
C LYS A 38 4.98 0.31 -15.39
N GLN A 39 3.86 0.04 -14.74
CA GLN A 39 2.99 1.09 -14.21
C GLN A 39 3.53 1.70 -12.93
N TRP A 40 4.21 0.92 -12.09
CA TRP A 40 4.73 1.39 -10.80
C TRP A 40 6.04 2.16 -10.94
N TYR A 41 6.92 1.71 -11.84
CA TYR A 41 8.30 2.20 -11.99
C TYR A 41 8.58 2.78 -13.39
N ASP A 42 7.53 3.29 -14.04
CA ASP A 42 7.74 4.20 -15.17
C ASP A 42 8.60 5.40 -14.72
N THR A 43 9.33 6.01 -15.66
CA THR A 43 10.28 7.07 -15.33
C THR A 43 9.63 8.24 -14.59
N GLU A 44 8.45 8.69 -15.05
CA GLU A 44 7.78 9.84 -14.46
C GLU A 44 7.25 9.50 -13.05
N ALA A 45 6.69 8.30 -12.84
CA ALA A 45 6.27 7.86 -11.51
C ALA A 45 7.43 7.75 -10.54
N LEU A 46 8.56 7.13 -10.93
CA LEU A 46 9.72 7.00 -10.05
C LEU A 46 10.31 8.38 -9.69
N GLU A 47 10.41 9.29 -10.65
CA GLU A 47 10.88 10.66 -10.39
C GLU A 47 9.95 11.39 -9.41
N ALA A 48 8.63 11.23 -9.54
CA ALA A 48 7.67 11.82 -8.62
C ALA A 48 7.78 11.22 -7.21
N THR A 49 7.89 9.89 -7.11
CA THR A 49 8.07 9.18 -5.84
C THR A 49 9.33 9.62 -5.11
N LEU A 50 10.47 9.71 -5.82
CA LEU A 50 11.75 10.13 -5.21
C LEU A 50 11.80 11.62 -4.83
N ALA A 51 10.85 12.43 -5.32
CA ALA A 51 10.74 13.84 -4.98
C ALA A 51 9.76 14.13 -3.83
N ASP A 52 9.02 13.12 -3.37
CA ASP A 52 8.05 13.23 -2.28
C ASP A 52 8.79 13.19 -0.93
N GLU A 53 8.56 14.19 -0.08
CA GLU A 53 9.22 14.32 1.23
C GLU A 53 8.65 13.38 2.29
N ASP A 54 7.46 12.82 2.04
CA ASP A 54 6.83 11.84 2.91
C ASP A 54 7.27 10.40 2.57
N VAL A 55 8.06 10.21 1.50
CA VAL A 55 8.46 8.89 0.99
C VAL A 55 9.90 8.55 1.36
N VAL A 56 10.09 7.32 1.80
CA VAL A 56 11.40 6.67 1.96
C VAL A 56 11.55 5.63 0.86
N PHE A 57 12.64 5.70 0.08
CA PHE A 57 12.96 4.69 -0.93
C PHE A 57 14.43 4.28 -0.81
N LEU A 58 14.68 3.02 -0.45
CA LEU A 58 16.00 2.48 -0.13
C LEU A 58 16.43 1.41 -1.12
N ILE A 59 17.74 1.37 -1.41
CA ILE A 59 18.42 0.32 -2.16
C ILE A 59 19.39 -0.40 -1.23
N ALA A 60 19.36 -1.74 -1.27
CA ALA A 60 20.38 -2.60 -0.70
C ALA A 60 21.40 -3.01 -1.76
N GLU A 61 22.68 -2.76 -1.48
CA GLU A 61 23.80 -3.13 -2.34
C GLU A 61 24.62 -4.27 -1.71
N ASP A 62 25.06 -5.23 -2.53
CA ASP A 62 26.02 -6.24 -2.13
C ASP A 62 27.35 -5.56 -1.73
N GLY A 63 27.92 -5.98 -0.60
CA GLY A 63 29.16 -5.38 -0.09
C GLY A 63 30.42 -5.71 -0.91
N ASN A 64 30.35 -6.65 -1.85
CA ASN A 64 31.50 -7.11 -2.63
C ASN A 64 31.69 -6.33 -3.93
N ASP A 65 30.60 -6.00 -4.63
CA ASP A 65 30.62 -5.35 -5.95
C ASP A 65 29.73 -4.10 -6.05
N GLY A 66 28.92 -3.82 -5.03
CA GLY A 66 27.98 -2.70 -5.02
C GLY A 66 26.75 -2.91 -5.91
N GLU A 67 26.49 -4.14 -6.37
CA GLU A 67 25.30 -4.45 -7.17
C GLU A 67 24.04 -4.31 -6.30
N PRO A 68 22.98 -3.62 -6.77
CA PRO A 68 21.69 -3.62 -6.09
C PRO A 68 21.10 -5.03 -6.04
N VAL A 69 20.79 -5.50 -4.84
CA VAL A 69 20.25 -6.85 -4.57
C VAL A 69 18.88 -6.81 -3.88
N GLY A 70 18.41 -5.63 -3.49
CA GLY A 70 17.06 -5.44 -2.95
C GLY A 70 16.70 -3.96 -2.86
N TYR A 71 15.43 -3.69 -2.61
CA TYR A 71 14.94 -2.34 -2.34
C TYR A 71 13.75 -2.36 -1.38
N ALA A 72 13.49 -1.21 -0.75
CA ALA A 72 12.30 -1.01 0.07
C ALA A 72 11.71 0.38 -0.16
N GLU A 73 10.39 0.49 -0.11
CA GLU A 73 9.63 1.74 -0.25
C GLU A 73 8.63 1.84 0.90
N GLY A 74 8.51 3.02 1.48
CA GLY A 74 7.46 3.35 2.44
C GLY A 74 7.10 4.83 2.40
N VAL A 75 5.98 5.17 3.02
CA VAL A 75 5.45 6.53 3.04
C VAL A 75 4.81 6.84 4.39
N VAL A 76 4.95 8.08 4.87
CA VAL A 76 4.19 8.57 6.02
C VAL A 76 2.90 9.22 5.54
N GLU A 77 1.76 8.77 6.04
CA GLU A 77 0.46 9.38 5.74
C GLU A 77 0.22 10.60 6.64
N GLY A 78 0.30 11.80 6.04
CA GLY A 78 0.33 13.07 6.78
C GLY A 78 -0.90 13.41 7.63
N GLU A 79 -2.05 12.76 7.45
CA GLU A 79 -3.25 12.99 8.27
C GLU A 79 -3.38 12.04 9.47
N THR A 80 -2.95 10.78 9.32
CA THR A 80 -3.04 9.77 10.39
C THR A 80 -1.74 9.64 11.17
N GLY A 81 -0.61 10.02 10.57
CA GLY A 81 0.72 9.73 11.09
C GLY A 81 1.12 8.27 10.96
N ASP A 82 0.35 7.41 10.29
CA ASP A 82 0.76 6.01 10.05
C ASP A 82 1.87 5.97 8.98
N GLY A 83 2.90 5.16 9.21
CA GLY A 83 3.93 4.83 8.23
C GLY A 83 3.57 3.55 7.48
N ASP A 84 3.22 3.67 6.20
CA ASP A 84 2.96 2.55 5.33
C ASP A 84 4.26 2.03 4.73
N MET A 85 4.56 0.77 5.02
CA MET A 85 5.54 0.00 4.27
C MET A 85 4.84 -0.45 3.00
N LEU A 86 5.33 -0.02 1.84
CA LEU A 86 4.69 -0.25 0.54
C LEU A 86 5.32 -1.41 -0.20
N TRP A 87 6.65 -1.46 -0.24
CA TRP A 87 7.39 -2.49 -0.96
C TRP A 87 8.63 -2.90 -0.18
N LEU A 88 8.95 -4.19 -0.23
CA LEU A 88 10.26 -4.69 0.16
C LEU A 88 10.56 -5.88 -0.73
N HIS A 89 11.50 -5.74 -1.65
CA HIS A 89 11.89 -6.81 -2.57
C HIS A 89 13.36 -7.15 -2.43
N VAL A 90 13.65 -8.44 -2.33
CA VAL A 90 15.00 -8.99 -2.43
C VAL A 90 15.09 -9.87 -3.67
N ASP A 91 16.15 -9.68 -4.47
CA ASP A 91 16.43 -10.56 -5.61
C ASP A 91 16.50 -12.01 -5.13
N PRO A 92 15.79 -12.96 -5.75
CA PRO A 92 15.77 -14.37 -5.33
C PRO A 92 17.14 -14.99 -5.11
N ALA A 93 18.18 -14.56 -5.84
CA ALA A 93 19.54 -15.06 -5.68
C ALA A 93 20.23 -14.56 -4.40
N ALA A 94 19.74 -13.48 -3.80
CA ALA A 94 20.26 -12.86 -2.58
C ALA A 94 19.42 -13.14 -1.32
N ARG A 95 18.34 -13.93 -1.45
CA ARG A 95 17.43 -14.30 -0.35
C ARG A 95 18.06 -15.30 0.63
N GLY A 96 17.46 -15.43 1.81
CA GLY A 96 17.93 -16.31 2.89
C GLY A 96 19.15 -15.78 3.66
N GLY A 97 19.59 -14.55 3.35
CA GLY A 97 20.57 -13.78 4.11
C GLY A 97 19.92 -12.70 4.99
N SER A 98 20.68 -11.64 5.30
CA SER A 98 20.21 -10.50 6.11
C SER A 98 19.59 -9.36 5.30
N VAL A 99 19.57 -9.44 3.96
CA VAL A 99 19.18 -8.32 3.08
C VAL A 99 17.80 -7.77 3.42
N GLY A 100 16.83 -8.65 3.55
CA GLY A 100 15.47 -8.29 3.92
C GLY A 100 15.34 -7.60 5.26
N THR A 101 15.99 -8.18 6.26
CA THR A 101 15.99 -7.66 7.63
C THR A 101 16.65 -6.28 7.69
N GLU A 102 17.79 -6.10 7.04
CA GLU A 102 18.49 -4.81 7.02
C GLU A 102 17.70 -3.74 6.28
N LEU A 103 17.05 -4.07 5.15
CA LEU A 103 16.15 -3.15 4.44
C LEU A 103 14.97 -2.73 5.31
N PHE A 104 14.33 -3.69 5.97
CA PHE A 104 13.19 -3.45 6.83
C PHE A 104 13.53 -2.61 8.05
N GLU A 105 14.60 -2.94 8.77
CA GLU A 105 15.03 -2.18 9.94
C GLU A 105 15.37 -0.74 9.58
N ARG A 106 16.04 -0.54 8.43
CA ARG A 106 16.37 0.79 7.91
C ARG A 106 15.12 1.56 7.48
N LEU A 107 14.19 0.92 6.78
CA LEU A 107 12.93 1.54 6.36
C LEU A 107 12.09 1.95 7.58
N ARG A 108 11.99 1.07 8.58
CA ARG A 108 11.33 1.36 9.85
C ARG A 108 11.93 2.59 10.54
N GLU A 109 13.26 2.66 10.64
CA GLU A 109 13.96 3.79 11.26
C GLU A 109 13.66 5.11 10.52
N GLU A 110 13.79 5.12 9.19
CA GLU A 110 13.55 6.32 8.37
C GLU A 110 12.08 6.78 8.42
N LEU A 111 11.11 5.86 8.40
CA LEU A 111 9.69 6.20 8.55
C LEU A 111 9.40 6.83 9.92
N TYR A 112 10.02 6.32 10.99
CA TYR A 112 9.92 6.94 12.31
C TYR A 112 10.58 8.33 12.37
N ASP A 113 11.71 8.52 11.72
CA ASP A 113 12.39 9.82 11.64
C ASP A 113 11.58 10.85 10.83
N LEU A 114 10.80 10.39 9.83
CA LEU A 114 9.81 11.21 9.12
C LEU A 114 8.54 11.50 9.92
N GLY A 115 8.37 10.86 11.09
CA GLY A 115 7.27 11.15 12.00
C GLY A 115 6.14 10.13 11.99
N ALA A 116 6.35 8.92 11.46
CA ALA A 116 5.39 7.83 11.63
C ALA A 116 5.15 7.54 13.13
N GLU A 117 3.90 7.45 13.55
CA GLU A 117 3.52 7.07 14.92
C GLU A 117 3.47 5.55 15.10
N ARG A 118 3.10 4.84 14.03
CA ARG A 118 2.97 3.37 13.96
C ARG A 118 3.21 2.92 12.53
N LEU A 119 3.64 1.68 12.36
CA LEU A 119 3.85 1.11 11.03
C LEU A 119 2.76 0.12 10.63
N ARG A 120 2.45 0.13 9.33
CA ARG A 120 1.54 -0.80 8.67
C ARG A 120 2.22 -1.44 7.46
N GLY A 121 1.97 -2.72 7.26
CA GLY A 121 2.32 -3.44 6.04
C GLY A 121 1.12 -4.20 5.50
N LEU A 122 1.11 -4.46 4.21
CA LEU A 122 0.09 -5.27 3.55
C LEU A 122 0.76 -6.52 2.96
N VAL A 123 0.06 -7.66 2.92
CA VAL A 123 0.57 -8.91 2.35
C VAL A 123 -0.55 -9.71 1.70
N LEU A 124 -0.35 -10.25 0.49
CA LEU A 124 -1.34 -11.15 -0.10
C LEU A 124 -1.41 -12.49 0.63
N GLU A 125 -2.59 -13.09 0.74
CA GLU A 125 -2.81 -14.38 1.39
C GLU A 125 -1.88 -15.48 0.83
N ASP A 126 -1.61 -15.44 -0.47
CA ASP A 126 -0.71 -16.38 -1.15
C ASP A 126 0.77 -16.21 -0.74
N ASN A 127 1.15 -15.05 -0.20
CA ASN A 127 2.51 -14.73 0.24
C ASN A 127 2.74 -15.07 1.71
N ARG A 128 2.82 -16.37 1.99
CA ARG A 128 3.10 -16.87 3.35
C ARG A 128 4.45 -16.41 3.90
N GLU A 129 5.47 -16.25 3.05
CA GLU A 129 6.79 -15.76 3.48
C GLU A 129 6.72 -14.30 3.96
N GLY A 130 5.95 -13.45 3.29
CA GLY A 130 5.68 -12.08 3.73
C GLY A 130 4.92 -12.03 5.06
N SER A 131 3.95 -12.92 5.26
CA SER A 131 3.23 -13.03 6.54
C SER A 131 4.16 -13.44 7.69
N ASP A 132 4.95 -14.51 7.50
CA ASP A 132 5.94 -14.98 8.49
C ASP A 132 7.00 -13.91 8.79
N PHE A 133 7.26 -13.01 7.84
CA PHE A 133 8.18 -11.90 8.04
C PHE A 133 7.60 -10.84 8.96
N TYR A 134 6.39 -10.33 8.71
CA TYR A 134 5.78 -9.33 9.59
C TYR A 134 5.61 -9.86 11.02
N GLU A 135 5.17 -11.11 11.18
CA GLU A 135 5.06 -11.74 12.50
C GLU A 135 6.41 -11.81 13.25
N ARG A 136 7.52 -11.98 12.53
CA ARG A 136 8.88 -11.97 13.12
C ARG A 136 9.30 -10.61 13.66
N PHE A 137 8.75 -9.53 13.11
CA PHE A 137 9.03 -8.16 13.54
C PHE A 137 7.98 -7.60 14.49
N ASP A 138 7.23 -8.50 15.16
CA ASP A 138 6.19 -8.18 16.15
C ASP A 138 5.03 -7.35 15.55
N PHE A 139 4.76 -7.53 14.26
CA PHE A 139 3.51 -7.06 13.66
C PHE A 139 2.42 -8.10 13.88
N GLU A 140 1.21 -7.62 14.10
CA GLU A 140 0.02 -8.43 14.25
C GLU A 140 -0.92 -8.19 13.07
N LYS A 141 -1.49 -9.26 12.53
CA LYS A 141 -2.55 -9.16 11.53
C LYS A 141 -3.78 -8.50 12.16
N SER A 142 -4.16 -7.33 11.65
CA SER A 142 -5.28 -6.54 12.15
C SER A 142 -6.55 -6.65 11.31
N GLU A 143 -6.41 -6.89 10.00
CA GLU A 143 -7.51 -6.80 9.04
C GLU A 143 -7.29 -7.72 7.83
N GLU A 144 -8.37 -8.08 7.15
CA GLU A 144 -8.36 -8.73 5.84
C GLU A 144 -9.11 -7.83 4.85
N ARG A 145 -8.54 -7.63 3.66
CA ARG A 145 -9.10 -6.80 2.59
C ARG A 145 -9.17 -7.60 1.30
N THR A 146 -10.03 -7.15 0.39
CA THR A 146 -10.05 -7.65 -0.99
C THR A 146 -9.38 -6.63 -1.90
N ALA A 147 -8.33 -7.05 -2.57
CA ALA A 147 -7.63 -6.26 -3.56
C ALA A 147 -7.89 -6.86 -4.95
N VAL A 148 -7.98 -6.07 -6.01
CA VAL A 148 -8.25 -6.56 -7.40
C VAL A 148 -7.01 -6.45 -8.29
N ILE A 149 -6.37 -7.57 -8.65
CA ILE A 149 -5.23 -7.62 -9.60
C ILE A 149 -5.75 -8.10 -10.94
N ASP A 150 -5.52 -7.36 -12.02
CA ASP A 150 -5.86 -7.79 -13.39
C ASP A 150 -7.35 -8.20 -13.56
N GLY A 151 -8.23 -7.62 -12.74
CA GLY A 151 -9.66 -7.93 -12.70
C GLY A 151 -10.05 -9.15 -11.85
N GLU A 152 -9.09 -9.81 -11.19
CA GLU A 152 -9.32 -10.92 -10.27
C GLU A 152 -9.20 -10.44 -8.80
N PRO A 153 -10.14 -10.82 -7.92
CA PRO A 153 -10.05 -10.50 -6.50
C PRO A 153 -9.04 -11.41 -5.79
N HIS A 154 -8.22 -10.82 -4.93
CA HIS A 154 -7.25 -11.47 -4.06
C HIS A 154 -7.43 -10.99 -2.63
N VAL A 155 -7.21 -11.88 -1.66
CA VAL A 155 -7.23 -11.53 -0.24
C VAL A 155 -5.87 -10.94 0.14
N GLU A 156 -5.91 -9.80 0.83
CA GLU A 156 -4.76 -9.10 1.38
C GLU A 156 -4.93 -8.99 2.91
N PHE A 157 -3.86 -9.23 3.64
CA PHE A 157 -3.79 -9.11 5.09
C PHE A 157 -3.08 -7.81 5.45
N VAL A 158 -3.69 -7.05 6.35
CA VAL A 158 -3.08 -5.86 6.93
C VAL A 158 -2.38 -6.23 8.23
N TYR A 159 -1.10 -5.93 8.31
CA TYR A 159 -0.26 -6.10 9.49
C TYR A 159 0.03 -4.74 10.10
N ARG A 160 -0.07 -4.63 11.43
CA ARG A 160 0.26 -3.42 12.18
C ARG A 160 1.24 -3.73 13.29
N GLU A 161 2.18 -2.82 13.52
CA GLU A 161 3.13 -2.97 14.60
C GLU A 161 2.41 -2.97 15.95
N ALA A 162 2.68 -4.00 16.77
CA ALA A 162 2.09 -4.11 18.09
C ALA A 162 2.53 -2.91 18.95
N GLY A 163 1.56 -2.11 19.41
CA GLY A 163 1.86 -0.95 20.23
C GLY A 163 2.43 -1.35 21.59
N THR A 164 3.53 -0.72 22.04
CA THR A 164 3.89 -0.71 23.46
C THR A 164 2.88 0.16 24.23
N GLY A 165 1.70 -0.41 24.49
CA GLY A 165 0.71 0.17 25.38
C GLY A 165 0.05 1.43 24.85
N THR A 166 -0.98 1.24 24.03
CA THR A 166 -2.29 1.92 24.11
C THR A 166 -3.15 1.15 23.12
N GLU A 167 -4.15 0.42 23.66
CA GLU A 167 -5.35 0.04 22.87
C GLU A 167 -5.70 1.24 22.01
N PRO A 168 -6.03 1.07 20.72
CA PRO A 168 -6.22 2.21 19.84
C PRO A 168 -7.06 3.23 20.58
N ALA A 169 -6.47 4.40 20.86
CA ALA A 169 -7.29 5.55 21.07
C ALA A 169 -8.08 5.57 19.77
N SER A 170 -9.35 5.19 19.86
CA SER A 170 -10.35 5.51 18.86
C SER A 170 -10.00 6.92 18.44
N ALA A 171 -9.43 7.06 17.25
CA ALA A 171 -9.07 8.36 16.71
C ALA A 171 -10.41 9.03 16.41
N ALA A 172 -11.00 9.55 17.47
CA ALA A 172 -12.13 10.41 17.43
C ALA A 172 -11.60 11.73 16.86
N THR A 173 -11.60 11.80 15.54
CA THR A 173 -12.41 12.84 14.92
C THR A 173 -13.68 12.19 14.39
N GLU A 174 -14.50 11.69 15.32
CA GLU A 174 -15.95 11.79 15.18
C GLU A 174 -16.33 13.29 15.25
N GLU A 175 -15.90 14.09 14.28
CA GLU A 175 -16.95 14.91 13.69
C GLU A 175 -17.83 13.86 12.99
N ASN A 176 -19.02 13.63 13.53
CA ASN A 176 -20.05 12.79 12.93
C ASN A 176 -20.30 13.29 11.50
N VAL A 177 -19.49 12.87 10.54
CA VAL A 177 -19.90 12.81 9.16
C VAL A 177 -20.99 11.75 9.18
N SER A 178 -22.23 12.21 9.22
CA SER A 178 -23.39 11.33 9.13
C SER A 178 -23.43 10.77 7.72
N VAL A 179 -22.67 9.69 7.50
CA VAL A 179 -22.71 8.93 6.26
C VAL A 179 -24.00 8.11 6.29
N PRO A 180 -24.85 8.21 5.26
CA PRO A 180 -26.06 7.41 5.20
C PRO A 180 -25.72 5.93 4.98
N GLU A 181 -26.57 4.99 5.44
CA GLU A 181 -26.37 3.55 5.17
C GLU A 181 -26.45 3.22 3.68
N THR A 182 -27.16 4.06 2.91
CA THR A 182 -27.29 3.94 1.46
C THR A 182 -27.13 5.28 0.76
N ALA A 183 -26.65 5.26 -0.49
CA ALA A 183 -26.62 6.41 -1.37
C ALA A 183 -27.33 6.09 -2.69
N GLU A 184 -27.96 7.09 -3.31
CA GLU A 184 -28.63 6.93 -4.61
C GLU A 184 -27.66 7.26 -5.75
N THR A 185 -27.55 6.38 -6.73
CA THR A 185 -26.73 6.59 -7.93
C THR A 185 -27.39 7.57 -8.90
N VAL A 186 -26.65 8.06 -9.89
CA VAL A 186 -27.19 8.89 -10.98
C VAL A 186 -28.28 8.19 -11.82
N ALA A 187 -28.36 6.85 -11.75
CA ALA A 187 -29.39 6.05 -12.40
C ALA A 187 -30.65 5.83 -11.53
N GLY A 188 -30.64 6.30 -10.28
CA GLY A 188 -31.74 6.13 -9.32
C GLY A 188 -31.74 4.77 -8.62
N GLU A 189 -30.59 4.12 -8.51
CA GLU A 189 -30.41 2.84 -7.82
C GLU A 189 -29.78 3.09 -6.44
N ASP A 190 -30.23 2.38 -5.41
CA ASP A 190 -29.63 2.46 -4.07
C ASP A 190 -28.40 1.56 -3.97
N VAL A 191 -27.28 2.11 -3.49
CA VAL A 191 -26.06 1.37 -3.16
C VAL A 191 -25.83 1.37 -1.65
N SER A 192 -25.31 0.26 -1.12
CA SER A 192 -24.94 0.10 0.30
C SER A 192 -23.58 0.74 0.54
N LEU A 193 -23.44 1.53 1.60
CA LEU A 193 -22.15 2.08 2.02
C LEU A 193 -21.58 1.26 3.17
N ASP A 194 -20.35 0.78 3.01
CA ASP A 194 -19.64 0.11 4.10
C ASP A 194 -18.93 1.17 4.96
N HIS A 195 -19.36 1.29 6.21
CA HIS A 195 -18.81 2.26 7.16
C HIS A 195 -17.52 1.77 7.82
N ASP A 196 -17.30 0.46 7.83
CA ASP A 196 -16.09 -0.17 8.39
C ASP A 196 -14.99 -0.23 7.31
N ASP A 197 -15.36 -0.31 6.03
CA ASP A 197 -14.43 -0.24 4.88
C ASP A 197 -14.31 1.21 4.33
N SER A 198 -13.47 2.00 5.01
CA SER A 198 -13.13 3.35 4.59
C SER A 198 -11.63 3.55 4.37
N ASP A 199 -11.32 4.32 3.33
CA ASP A 199 -9.96 4.74 3.02
C ASP A 199 -9.85 6.25 3.17
N MET A 200 -8.86 6.75 3.89
CA MET A 200 -8.66 8.18 4.03
C MET A 200 -8.12 8.79 2.72
N GLY A 201 -8.70 9.91 2.32
CA GLY A 201 -8.15 10.78 1.30
C GLY A 201 -7.91 12.18 1.87
N SER A 202 -7.20 13.01 1.12
CA SER A 202 -6.66 14.33 1.52
C SER A 202 -7.63 15.37 2.11
N LYS A 203 -8.94 15.11 2.11
CA LYS A 203 -9.98 15.98 2.68
C LYS A 203 -10.98 15.23 3.54
N GLY A 204 -10.84 13.91 3.71
CA GLY A 204 -11.77 13.06 4.44
C GLY A 204 -11.89 11.66 3.84
N PRO A 205 -12.62 10.75 4.51
CA PRO A 205 -12.70 9.36 4.11
C PRO A 205 -13.45 9.17 2.79
N PHE A 206 -13.09 8.10 2.07
CA PHE A 206 -13.85 7.47 1.03
C PHE A 206 -14.40 6.15 1.56
N PHE A 207 -15.71 5.96 1.46
CA PHE A 207 -16.38 4.72 1.84
C PHE A 207 -16.63 3.89 0.60
N VAL A 208 -16.43 2.57 0.68
CA VAL A 208 -16.73 1.70 -0.45
C VAL A 208 -18.25 1.57 -0.60
N ALA A 209 -18.72 1.75 -1.84
CA ALA A 209 -20.13 1.59 -2.19
C ALA A 209 -20.33 0.26 -2.94
N TYR A 210 -21.32 -0.51 -2.51
CA TYR A 210 -21.68 -1.81 -3.08
C TYR A 210 -23.07 -1.78 -3.71
N ALA A 211 -23.21 -2.45 -4.85
CA ALA A 211 -24.50 -2.62 -5.53
C ALA A 211 -25.43 -3.59 -4.76
N ASP A 212 -24.88 -4.43 -3.89
CA ASP A 212 -25.60 -5.36 -3.04
C ASP A 212 -25.30 -5.16 -1.54
N ARG A 213 -26.14 -5.76 -0.70
CA ARG A 213 -26.03 -5.67 0.77
C ARG A 213 -25.07 -6.69 1.39
N GLU A 214 -24.59 -7.64 0.60
CA GLU A 214 -23.64 -8.68 1.04
C GLU A 214 -22.19 -8.23 0.81
N HIS A 215 -22.00 -7.01 0.27
CA HIS A 215 -20.73 -6.35 -0.03
C HIS A 215 -19.85 -7.14 -1.00
N ILE A 216 -20.47 -7.67 -2.07
CA ILE A 216 -19.80 -8.53 -3.05
C ILE A 216 -19.48 -7.77 -4.35
N ASP A 217 -20.45 -7.04 -4.88
CA ASP A 217 -20.37 -6.32 -6.15
C ASP A 217 -20.14 -4.84 -5.89
N ARG A 218 -18.90 -4.41 -6.10
CA ARG A 218 -18.46 -3.06 -5.78
C ARG A 218 -18.88 -2.09 -6.88
N TYR A 219 -19.62 -1.07 -6.48
CA TYR A 219 -20.06 0.01 -7.35
C TYR A 219 -19.00 1.10 -7.53
N GLY A 220 -18.35 1.52 -6.45
CA GLY A 220 -17.40 2.65 -6.47
C GLY A 220 -17.05 3.17 -5.08
N TYR A 221 -16.75 4.46 -4.97
CA TYR A 221 -16.53 5.13 -3.69
C TYR A 221 -17.50 6.26 -3.46
N TYR A 222 -17.89 6.41 -2.19
CA TYR A 222 -18.59 7.56 -1.66
C TYR A 222 -17.62 8.49 -0.95
N CYS A 223 -17.56 9.75 -1.36
CA CYS A 223 -16.72 10.74 -0.71
C CYS A 223 -17.39 11.23 0.58
N GLY A 224 -16.86 10.84 1.74
CA GLY A 224 -17.35 11.26 3.05
C GLY A 224 -17.24 12.77 3.29
N ASN A 225 -16.32 13.46 2.63
CA ASN A 225 -16.16 14.92 2.79
C ASN A 225 -17.32 15.74 2.18
N CYS A 226 -17.80 15.37 0.99
CA CYS A 226 -18.83 16.16 0.28
C CYS A 226 -20.11 15.38 -0.05
N GLY A 227 -20.14 14.09 0.25
CA GLY A 227 -21.32 13.24 0.18
C GLY A 227 -21.73 12.81 -1.24
N THR A 228 -20.78 12.62 -2.14
CA THR A 228 -21.02 12.27 -3.56
C THR A 228 -20.46 10.89 -3.92
N LEU A 229 -21.07 10.22 -4.90
CA LEU A 229 -20.55 9.03 -5.55
C LEU A 229 -19.73 9.36 -6.81
N ASP A 230 -19.67 10.63 -7.22
CA ASP A 230 -18.90 11.07 -8.38
C ASP A 230 -17.39 11.09 -8.07
N THR A 231 -16.82 9.89 -8.16
CA THR A 231 -15.42 9.61 -7.91
C THR A 231 -14.81 8.95 -9.14
N ALA A 232 -13.60 9.35 -9.50
CA ALA A 232 -12.81 8.72 -10.55
C ALA A 232 -11.71 7.91 -9.89
N MET A 233 -11.62 6.64 -10.25
CA MET A 233 -10.52 5.78 -9.87
C MET A 233 -9.63 5.55 -11.09
N ASP A 234 -8.33 5.77 -10.94
CA ASP A 234 -7.38 5.39 -11.98
C ASP A 234 -6.98 3.91 -11.85
N ALA A 235 -6.27 3.40 -12.87
CA ALA A 235 -5.80 2.02 -12.87
C ALA A 235 -4.81 1.70 -11.73
N MET A 236 -4.27 2.71 -11.05
CA MET A 236 -3.35 2.57 -9.92
C MET A 236 -4.10 2.56 -8.58
N GLY A 237 -5.43 2.61 -8.60
CA GLY A 237 -6.27 2.63 -7.41
C GLY A 237 -6.29 3.97 -6.69
N ARG A 238 -5.76 5.04 -7.28
CA ARG A 238 -5.96 6.40 -6.77
C ARG A 238 -7.42 6.76 -6.96
N VAL A 239 -8.04 7.35 -5.94
CA VAL A 239 -9.43 7.79 -6.01
C VAL A 239 -9.46 9.30 -5.89
N GLN A 240 -10.08 9.97 -6.86
CA GLN A 240 -10.32 11.40 -6.81
C GLN A 240 -11.82 11.67 -6.82
N CYS A 241 -12.29 12.46 -5.86
CA CYS A 241 -13.63 13.03 -5.94
C CYS A 241 -13.67 14.15 -6.99
N ASN A 242 -14.55 14.02 -7.98
CA ASN A 242 -14.67 14.99 -9.07
C ASN A 242 -15.27 16.33 -8.59
N ASP A 243 -16.05 16.32 -7.50
CA ASP A 243 -16.72 17.51 -6.96
C ASP A 243 -15.79 18.34 -6.07
N CYS A 244 -15.22 17.73 -5.02
CA CYS A 244 -14.45 18.47 -4.02
C CYS A 244 -12.93 18.30 -4.17
N GLY A 245 -12.46 17.45 -5.08
CA GLY A 245 -11.04 17.17 -5.28
C GLY A 245 -10.37 16.47 -4.10
N ASN A 246 -11.14 15.81 -3.23
CA ASN A 246 -10.59 14.86 -2.25
C ASN A 246 -9.81 13.78 -3.00
N LEU A 247 -8.62 13.43 -2.53
CA LEU A 247 -7.71 12.53 -3.23
C LEU A 247 -7.21 11.46 -2.27
N ARG A 248 -7.58 10.21 -2.52
CA ARG A 248 -6.98 9.01 -1.91
C ARG A 248 -5.76 8.63 -2.74
N LYS A 249 -4.59 8.53 -2.11
CA LYS A 249 -3.37 8.04 -2.76
C LYS A 249 -3.55 6.57 -3.20
N PRO A 250 -2.77 6.08 -4.18
CA PRO A 250 -2.77 4.67 -4.56
C PRO A 250 -2.53 3.76 -3.35
N THR A 251 -3.43 2.82 -3.05
CA THR A 251 -3.05 1.65 -2.24
C THR A 251 -2.22 0.74 -3.13
N ARG A 252 -0.90 0.75 -2.95
CA ARG A 252 0.00 -0.15 -3.68
C ARG A 252 0.22 -1.42 -2.86
N TRP A 253 0.18 -2.52 -3.59
CA TRP A 253 0.06 -3.90 -3.16
C TRP A 253 1.27 -4.39 -2.39
N ASP A 254 1.04 -5.23 -1.37
CA ASP A 254 1.97 -6.09 -0.63
C ASP A 254 3.44 -5.64 -0.46
N ALA A 255 3.81 -5.44 0.79
CA ALA A 255 5.00 -4.76 1.23
C ALA A 255 6.16 -5.65 1.67
N ALA A 256 6.09 -6.98 1.53
CA ALA A 256 7.19 -7.86 1.95
C ALA A 256 7.44 -9.07 1.04
N TYR A 257 8.62 -9.09 0.37
CA TYR A 257 9.13 -10.20 -0.46
C TYR A 257 10.62 -10.45 -0.22
N LEU A 258 10.91 -11.60 0.39
CA LEU A 258 12.17 -11.86 1.09
C LEU A 258 12.77 -13.23 0.84
#